data_AF-A0A6L5GGL5-F1
#
_entry.id   AF-A0A6L5GGL5-F1
#
_cell.length_a   1.000
_cell.length_b   1.000
_cell.length_c   1.000
_cell.angle_alpha   90.00
_cell.angle_beta   90.00
_cell.angle_gamma   90.00
#
_symmetry.space_group_name_H-M   'P 1'
#
loop_
_entity.id
_entity.type
_entity.pdbx_description
1 polymer ?
#
loop_
_entity_poly.entity_id
_entity_poly.type
_entity_poly.pdbx_seq_one_letter_code
_entity_poly.pdbx_strand_id
1 'polypeptide(L)'
;MGRLFRRVARSARSRASAKRGSASVVRDASGKRYKVTAVDDVEESKYADPPRKWGRVGVLAGGWAIVLALGAWVAPGIAASGNEENQDPRDEPATDAEGAALRYLRYGSTQDLERAASALCEDASPELTPEDLDEIRQSYAAELGGVTDVDLEVGDPVPTSDGIALAGTVYYIAEGSQRSEYFLVTVQESDGTYCVSDAVRPEEEEPSSSGTSGPTIDPQELATEFMRAIVVDRSPQTAAADQCDTFEGITPEELHAAIDEWASTNGDTTAFLNGIEPSDASEGSTTAFAAEVSLRGEVIQEDFTFQVGVQGDCVASLEGGDELMGAASD
;
A
#
# COMPACT_ATOMS: atom_id res chain seq x y z
N MET A 1 -1.42 -74.04 -43.14
CA MET A 1 -0.60 -73.36 -44.16
C MET A 1 -1.48 -72.97 -45.33
N GLY A 2 -1.72 -71.67 -45.54
CA GLY A 2 -2.39 -71.21 -46.76
C GLY A 2 -3.19 -69.92 -46.62
N ARG A 3 -2.76 -68.94 -47.43
CA ARG A 3 -3.53 -67.92 -48.14
C ARG A 3 -3.83 -66.59 -47.45
N LEU A 4 -3.01 -65.61 -47.84
CA LEU A 4 -3.42 -64.29 -48.34
C LEU A 4 -4.83 -64.28 -48.96
N PHE A 5 -5.68 -63.33 -48.52
CA PHE A 5 -6.65 -62.66 -49.40
C PHE A 5 -6.92 -61.22 -48.94
N ARG A 6 -6.72 -60.29 -49.88
CA ARG A 6 -7.19 -58.90 -49.90
C ARG A 6 -8.73 -58.84 -49.95
N ARG A 7 -9.33 -57.81 -49.32
CA ARG A 7 -10.31 -56.83 -49.86
C ARG A 7 -10.98 -56.09 -48.69
N VAL A 8 -10.75 -54.79 -48.52
CA VAL A 8 -11.56 -53.66 -49.02
C VAL A 8 -13.04 -53.70 -48.58
N ALA A 9 -13.37 -52.86 -47.60
CA ALA A 9 -14.66 -52.17 -47.44
C ALA A 9 -14.36 -50.89 -46.64
N ARG A 10 -14.38 -49.67 -47.22
CA ARG A 10 -15.56 -48.83 -47.55
C ARG A 10 -16.65 -48.86 -46.48
N SER A 11 -16.68 -47.83 -45.63
CA SER A 11 -17.86 -47.23 -44.96
C SER A 11 -17.33 -46.39 -43.78
N ALA A 12 -17.73 -45.17 -43.45
CA ALA A 12 -18.64 -44.20 -44.05
C ALA A 12 -18.17 -42.82 -43.59
N ARG A 13 -18.29 -41.81 -44.48
CA ARG A 13 -18.19 -40.40 -44.13
C ARG A 13 -19.34 -40.07 -43.18
N SER A 14 -19.04 -39.78 -41.91
CA SER A 14 -19.95 -39.03 -41.05
C SER A 14 -20.01 -37.60 -41.57
N ARG A 15 -21.05 -37.30 -42.36
CA ARG A 15 -21.49 -35.94 -42.61
C ARG A 15 -22.03 -35.39 -41.29
N ALA A 16 -21.23 -34.59 -40.59
CA ALA A 16 -21.77 -33.67 -39.60
C ALA A 16 -22.64 -32.66 -40.35
N SER A 17 -23.97 -32.84 -40.27
CA SER A 17 -24.93 -31.79 -40.58
C SER A 17 -24.64 -30.61 -39.67
N ALA A 18 -23.97 -29.58 -40.18
CA ALA A 18 -24.03 -28.26 -39.61
C ALA A 18 -25.50 -27.82 -39.68
N LYS A 19 -26.20 -27.96 -38.55
CA LYS A 19 -27.51 -27.39 -38.30
C LYS A 19 -27.31 -25.87 -38.44
N ARG A 20 -27.52 -25.33 -39.66
CA ARG A 20 -27.62 -23.89 -39.89
C ARG A 20 -28.82 -23.43 -39.09
N GLY A 21 -28.57 -22.95 -37.86
CA GLY A 21 -29.53 -22.12 -37.15
C GLY A 21 -29.89 -20.96 -38.08
N SER A 22 -31.13 -20.93 -38.53
CA SER A 22 -31.69 -19.78 -39.19
C SER A 22 -31.62 -18.61 -38.22
N ALA A 23 -30.74 -17.65 -38.48
CA ALA A 23 -30.65 -16.42 -37.70
C ALA A 23 -32.02 -15.74 -37.69
N SER A 24 -32.63 -15.62 -36.52
CA SER A 24 -33.84 -14.86 -36.33
C SER A 24 -33.53 -13.39 -36.63
N VAL A 25 -34.32 -12.80 -37.53
CA VAL A 25 -34.23 -11.38 -37.89
C VAL A 25 -35.36 -10.67 -37.19
N VAL A 26 -35.03 -9.78 -36.26
CA VAL A 26 -36.00 -8.92 -35.58
C VAL A 26 -36.04 -7.58 -36.31
N ARG A 27 -37.25 -7.03 -36.47
CA ARG A 27 -37.46 -5.67 -37.01
C ARG A 27 -37.78 -4.75 -35.85
N ASP A 28 -37.13 -3.58 -35.83
CA ASP A 28 -37.52 -2.51 -34.92
C ASP A 28 -38.78 -1.78 -35.43
N ALA A 29 -39.30 -0.85 -34.62
CA ALA A 29 -40.43 -0.02 -34.98
C ALA A 29 -40.17 0.93 -36.18
N SER A 30 -38.91 1.10 -36.58
CA SER A 30 -38.49 1.89 -37.75
C SER A 30 -38.35 1.05 -39.04
N GLY A 31 -38.58 -0.27 -38.95
CA GLY A 31 -38.51 -1.21 -40.07
C GLY A 31 -37.09 -1.69 -40.41
N LYS A 32 -36.08 -1.30 -39.63
CA LYS A 32 -34.70 -1.78 -39.78
C LYS A 32 -34.60 -3.21 -39.27
N ARG A 33 -33.91 -4.05 -40.06
CA ARG A 33 -33.73 -5.49 -39.78
C ARG A 33 -32.39 -5.70 -39.09
N TYR A 34 -32.42 -6.28 -37.90
CA TYR A 34 -31.24 -6.63 -37.11
C TYR A 34 -31.08 -8.14 -37.08
N LYS A 35 -29.84 -8.60 -37.25
CA LYS A 35 -29.48 -10.01 -37.17
C LYS A 35 -29.17 -10.32 -35.71
N VAL A 36 -30.04 -11.09 -35.05
CA VAL A 36 -29.82 -11.50 -33.66
C VAL A 36 -28.86 -12.68 -33.67
N THR A 37 -27.67 -12.48 -33.12
CA THR A 37 -26.73 -13.56 -32.81
C THR A 37 -27.12 -14.05 -31.42
N ALA A 38 -27.38 -15.35 -31.25
CA ALA A 38 -27.56 -15.92 -29.92
C ALA A 38 -26.26 -15.69 -29.13
N VAL A 39 -26.37 -14.99 -28.01
CA VAL A 39 -25.32 -14.91 -27.01
C VAL A 39 -25.49 -16.18 -26.18
N ASP A 40 -24.57 -17.13 -26.33
CA ASP A 40 -24.50 -18.27 -25.42
C ASP A 40 -24.23 -17.74 -24.00
N ASP A 41 -24.95 -18.28 -23.02
CA ASP A 41 -24.91 -17.92 -21.62
C ASP A 41 -23.47 -17.85 -21.07
N VAL A 42 -23.09 -16.69 -20.57
CA VAL A 42 -21.75 -16.40 -20.03
C VAL A 42 -21.74 -16.70 -18.54
N GLU A 43 -21.92 -17.96 -18.13
CA GLU A 43 -21.73 -18.36 -16.72
C GLU A 43 -20.95 -19.69 -16.53
N GLU A 44 -20.44 -20.35 -17.59
CA GLU A 44 -19.72 -21.63 -17.41
C GLU A 44 -18.50 -21.90 -18.31
N SER A 45 -17.73 -20.88 -18.75
CA SER A 45 -16.57 -21.12 -19.66
C SER A 45 -15.27 -20.35 -19.39
N LYS A 46 -14.98 -19.93 -18.15
CA LYS A 46 -13.74 -19.20 -17.85
C LYS A 46 -12.45 -20.06 -17.84
N TYR A 47 -12.54 -21.37 -18.09
CA TYR A 47 -11.38 -22.27 -18.25
C TYR A 47 -11.50 -23.22 -19.47
N ALA A 48 -11.89 -22.69 -20.63
CA ALA A 48 -11.70 -23.42 -21.89
C ALA A 48 -10.25 -23.24 -22.39
N ASP A 49 -9.44 -24.29 -22.24
CA ASP A 49 -8.06 -24.42 -22.74
C ASP A 49 -7.98 -24.05 -24.24
N PRO A 50 -7.21 -23.02 -24.65
CA PRO A 50 -7.21 -22.58 -26.03
C PRO A 50 -6.51 -23.61 -26.94
N PRO A 51 -7.03 -23.88 -28.15
CA PRO A 51 -6.46 -24.88 -29.04
C PRO A 51 -5.07 -24.46 -29.53
N ARG A 52 -4.04 -25.13 -29.00
CA ARG A 52 -2.63 -25.01 -29.42
C ARG A 52 -2.48 -25.36 -30.90
N LYS A 53 -2.32 -24.34 -31.77
CA LYS A 53 -1.91 -24.49 -33.18
C LYS A 53 -0.60 -23.74 -33.42
N TRP A 54 0.51 -24.41 -33.11
CA TRP A 54 1.90 -23.96 -33.28
C TRP A 54 2.37 -24.00 -34.76
N GLY A 55 1.68 -23.32 -35.66
CA GLY A 55 1.97 -23.40 -37.10
C GLY A 55 2.35 -22.10 -37.81
N ARG A 56 2.24 -20.93 -37.17
CA ARG A 56 2.35 -19.64 -37.88
C ARG A 56 3.03 -18.49 -37.12
N VAL A 57 4.00 -18.79 -36.26
CA VAL A 57 4.91 -17.77 -35.70
C VAL A 57 6.29 -17.98 -36.34
N GLY A 58 6.43 -17.49 -37.58
CA GLY A 58 7.68 -17.62 -38.33
C GLY A 58 8.02 -16.41 -39.21
N VAL A 59 7.26 -15.31 -39.14
CA VAL A 59 7.46 -14.16 -40.06
C VAL A 59 7.55 -12.80 -39.35
N LEU A 60 7.37 -12.73 -38.02
CA LEU A 60 7.41 -11.45 -37.28
C LEU A 60 8.70 -11.20 -36.48
N ALA A 61 9.79 -11.90 -36.79
CA ALA A 61 11.12 -11.64 -36.22
C ALA A 61 12.09 -10.90 -37.17
N GLY A 62 11.72 -10.72 -38.45
CA GLY A 62 12.58 -10.07 -39.45
C GLY A 62 12.46 -8.54 -39.54
N GLY A 63 11.48 -7.94 -38.87
CA GLY A 63 11.16 -6.51 -39.00
C GLY A 63 11.94 -5.56 -38.08
N TRP A 64 12.49 -6.06 -36.97
CA TRP A 64 13.14 -5.20 -35.96
C TRP A 64 14.64 -4.97 -36.19
N ALA A 65 15.28 -5.75 -37.05
CA ALA A 65 16.70 -5.58 -37.36
C ALA A 65 17.00 -4.42 -38.31
N ILE A 66 16.00 -3.88 -39.02
CA ILE A 66 16.19 -2.79 -40.00
C ILE A 66 16.00 -1.40 -39.37
N VAL A 67 15.26 -1.29 -38.25
CA VAL A 67 15.07 0.00 -37.57
C VAL A 67 16.31 0.45 -36.80
N LEU A 68 17.16 -0.48 -36.33
CA LEU A 68 18.42 -0.15 -35.65
C LEU A 68 19.58 0.22 -36.60
N ALA A 69 19.44 -0.03 -37.91
CA ALA A 69 20.52 0.25 -38.89
C ALA A 69 20.39 1.59 -39.62
N LEU A 70 19.24 2.29 -39.52
CA LEU A 70 18.97 3.53 -40.25
C LEU A 70 18.71 4.76 -39.36
N GLY A 71 18.70 4.61 -38.02
CA GLY A 71 18.46 5.71 -37.08
C GLY A 71 19.69 6.53 -36.63
N ALA A 72 20.87 6.30 -37.22
CA ALA A 72 22.13 6.87 -36.73
C ALA A 72 22.49 8.28 -37.28
N TRP A 73 21.54 9.04 -37.86
CA TRP A 73 21.88 10.31 -38.54
C TRP A 73 20.88 11.46 -38.31
N VAL A 74 20.24 11.60 -37.14
CA VAL A 74 19.77 12.94 -36.69
C VAL A 74 19.69 12.97 -35.15
N ALA A 75 20.83 13.19 -34.50
CA ALA A 75 20.87 13.83 -33.19
C ALA A 75 21.90 14.98 -33.28
N PRO A 76 21.49 16.25 -33.10
CA PRO A 76 22.44 17.34 -32.90
C PRO A 76 23.29 17.01 -31.66
N GLY A 77 24.60 17.16 -31.80
CA GLY A 77 25.56 16.72 -30.81
C GLY A 77 25.34 17.32 -29.42
N ILE A 78 25.23 16.45 -28.44
CA ILE A 78 25.91 16.61 -27.16
C ILE A 78 26.95 15.50 -27.13
N ALA A 79 28.09 15.79 -27.77
CA ALA A 79 29.31 15.04 -27.59
C ALA A 79 30.18 15.85 -26.63
N ALA A 80 30.42 15.26 -25.46
CA ALA A 80 31.66 15.34 -24.68
C ALA A 80 32.56 16.57 -24.91
N SER A 81 32.54 17.49 -23.95
CA SER A 81 33.77 18.14 -23.48
C SER A 81 33.84 17.95 -21.97
N GLY A 82 34.87 17.24 -21.53
CA GLY A 82 34.93 16.58 -20.23
C GLY A 82 34.91 17.49 -19.00
N ASN A 83 34.16 17.03 -18.01
CA ASN A 83 34.58 16.81 -16.63
C ASN A 83 33.41 16.08 -15.97
N GLU A 84 33.16 14.82 -16.34
CA GLU A 84 32.14 14.01 -15.66
C GLU A 84 32.72 13.63 -14.29
N GLU A 85 32.58 14.54 -13.33
CA GLU A 85 32.32 14.10 -11.97
C GLU A 85 31.19 13.07 -12.08
N ASN A 86 31.43 11.85 -11.61
CA ASN A 86 30.37 10.86 -11.39
C ASN A 86 29.38 11.51 -10.41
N GLN A 87 28.46 12.33 -10.92
CA GLN A 87 27.32 12.80 -10.15
C GLN A 87 26.53 11.53 -9.86
N ASP A 88 26.42 11.22 -8.57
CA ASP A 88 25.57 10.14 -8.11
C ASP A 88 24.17 10.44 -8.68
N PRO A 89 23.46 9.49 -9.31
CA PRO A 89 22.08 9.73 -9.75
C PRO A 89 21.17 10.15 -8.58
N ARG A 90 21.59 9.90 -7.33
CA ARG A 90 20.94 10.41 -6.11
C ARG A 90 21.15 11.91 -5.86
N ASP A 91 22.10 12.53 -6.55
CA ASP A 91 22.42 13.96 -6.42
C ASP A 91 21.65 14.82 -7.43
N GLU A 92 20.91 14.22 -8.38
CA GLU A 92 20.07 14.96 -9.36
C GLU A 92 18.94 15.73 -8.68
N PRO A 93 18.63 16.98 -9.07
CA PRO A 93 17.58 17.77 -8.44
C PRO A 93 16.20 17.10 -8.56
N ALA A 94 15.32 17.31 -7.58
CA ALA A 94 13.99 16.73 -7.60
C ALA A 94 13.16 17.29 -8.76
N THR A 95 12.47 16.39 -9.47
CA THR A 95 11.63 16.70 -10.64
C THR A 95 10.18 17.01 -10.30
N ASP A 96 9.78 16.75 -9.05
CA ASP A 96 8.44 17.00 -8.52
C ASP A 96 8.50 17.29 -7.01
N ALA A 97 7.38 17.75 -6.45
CA ALA A 97 7.30 18.17 -5.06
C ALA A 97 7.42 17.00 -4.06
N GLU A 98 6.83 15.85 -4.41
CA GLU A 98 6.94 14.61 -3.63
C GLU A 98 8.39 14.15 -3.51
N GLY A 99 9.13 14.12 -4.63
CA GLY A 99 10.54 13.77 -4.67
C GLY A 99 11.40 14.71 -3.84
N ALA A 100 11.11 16.01 -3.83
CA ALA A 100 11.83 16.98 -3.00
C ALA A 100 11.59 16.72 -1.50
N ALA A 101 10.32 16.53 -1.10
CA ALA A 101 9.95 16.25 0.28
C ALA A 101 10.52 14.91 0.78
N LEU A 102 10.36 13.83 0.00
CA LEU A 102 10.91 12.51 0.30
C LEU A 102 12.43 12.56 0.44
N ARG A 103 13.11 13.28 -0.46
CA ARG A 103 14.57 13.42 -0.42
C ARG A 103 15.03 14.11 0.86
N TYR A 104 14.39 15.21 1.24
CA TYR A 104 14.70 15.95 2.46
C TYR A 104 14.51 15.08 3.70
N LEU A 105 13.31 14.51 3.87
CA LEU A 105 12.96 13.70 5.03
C LEU A 105 13.81 12.42 5.12
N ARG A 106 14.05 11.74 3.98
CA ARG A 106 14.89 10.53 3.94
C ARG A 106 16.30 10.82 4.38
N TYR A 107 16.97 11.80 3.76
CA TYR A 107 18.38 12.06 4.03
C TYR A 107 18.60 12.62 5.44
N GLY A 108 17.71 13.48 5.93
CA GLY A 108 17.74 13.95 7.32
C GLY A 108 17.60 12.79 8.29
N SER A 109 16.68 11.87 7.98
CA SER A 109 16.41 10.67 8.79
C SER A 109 17.39 9.51 8.56
N THR A 110 18.41 9.64 7.70
CA THR A 110 19.45 8.60 7.49
C THR A 110 20.87 9.10 7.73
N GLN A 111 21.06 10.19 8.48
CA GLN A 111 22.36 10.81 8.79
C GLN A 111 23.10 11.41 7.57
N ASP A 112 22.45 11.58 6.42
CA ASP A 112 23.07 12.17 5.22
C ASP A 112 22.75 13.69 5.18
N LEU A 113 23.25 14.40 6.20
CA LEU A 113 22.89 15.80 6.47
C LEU A 113 23.23 16.73 5.31
N GLU A 114 24.36 16.49 4.63
CA GLU A 114 24.77 17.29 3.47
C GLU A 114 23.75 17.16 2.33
N ARG A 115 23.25 15.94 2.08
CA ARG A 115 22.23 15.73 1.06
C ARG A 115 20.85 16.25 1.45
N ALA A 116 20.48 16.16 2.72
CA ALA A 116 19.26 16.79 3.22
C ALA A 116 19.34 18.32 3.03
N ALA A 117 20.45 18.94 3.42
CA ALA A 117 20.68 20.37 3.20
C ALA A 117 20.66 20.74 1.71
N SER A 118 21.15 19.88 0.81
CA SER A 118 21.09 20.11 -0.65
C SER A 118 19.67 20.12 -1.23
N ALA A 119 18.69 19.56 -0.52
CA ALA A 119 17.30 19.56 -0.95
C ALA A 119 16.58 20.86 -0.55
N LEU A 120 17.19 21.71 0.28
CA LEU A 120 16.64 23.00 0.68
C LEU A 120 16.78 24.04 -0.44
N CYS A 121 15.84 24.98 -0.50
CA CYS A 121 16.00 26.16 -1.36
C CYS A 121 17.15 27.05 -0.84
N GLU A 122 17.80 27.84 -1.71
CA GLU A 122 19.02 28.60 -1.40
C GLU A 122 18.92 29.52 -0.16
N ASP A 123 17.73 30.08 0.07
CA ASP A 123 17.43 30.98 1.20
C ASP A 123 16.47 30.34 2.23
N ALA A 124 16.23 29.02 2.15
CA ALA A 124 15.33 28.33 3.07
C ALA A 124 15.96 28.24 4.48
N SER A 125 15.13 28.48 5.49
CA SER A 125 15.47 28.29 6.89
C SER A 125 14.32 27.52 7.53
N PRO A 126 14.21 26.20 7.27
CA PRO A 126 13.10 25.41 7.77
C PRO A 126 13.08 25.41 9.30
N GLU A 127 11.90 25.26 9.90
CA GLU A 127 11.78 25.10 11.35
C GLU A 127 12.50 23.85 11.85
N LEU A 128 12.36 22.74 11.12
CA LEU A 128 13.12 21.52 11.30
C LEU A 128 14.29 21.49 10.33
N THR A 129 15.49 21.62 10.87
CA THR A 129 16.74 21.46 10.12
C THR A 129 17.08 19.99 9.89
N PRO A 130 18.00 19.67 8.96
CA PRO A 130 18.53 18.31 8.82
C PRO A 130 19.07 17.73 10.14
N GLU A 131 19.71 18.56 10.95
CA GLU A 131 20.22 18.19 12.27
C GLU A 131 19.08 17.81 13.23
N ASP A 132 17.95 18.53 13.21
CA ASP A 132 16.78 18.20 14.04
C ASP A 132 16.17 16.85 13.63
N LEU A 133 16.11 16.54 12.32
CA LEU A 133 15.65 15.24 11.82
C LEU A 133 16.56 14.09 12.29
N ASP A 134 17.88 14.30 12.33
CA ASP A 134 18.79 13.31 12.89
C ASP A 134 18.68 13.21 14.42
N GLU A 135 18.43 14.30 15.13
CA GLU A 135 18.18 14.28 16.57
C GLU A 135 16.94 13.44 16.91
N ILE A 136 15.83 13.63 16.18
CA ILE A 136 14.60 12.82 16.30
C ILE A 136 14.90 11.35 16.04
N ARG A 137 15.64 11.05 14.97
CA ARG A 137 16.07 9.68 14.67
C ARG A 137 16.94 9.10 15.79
N GLN A 138 17.84 9.88 16.38
CA GLN A 138 18.69 9.44 17.49
C GLN A 138 17.88 9.18 18.77
N SER A 139 16.87 9.98 19.07
CA SER A 139 15.98 9.72 20.21
C SER A 139 15.25 8.39 20.04
N TYR A 140 14.74 8.10 18.84
CA TYR A 140 14.11 6.81 18.57
C TYR A 140 15.11 5.65 18.50
N ALA A 141 16.33 5.87 18.01
CA ALA A 141 17.37 4.85 18.06
C ALA A 141 17.75 4.48 19.51
N ALA A 142 17.74 5.44 20.44
CA ALA A 142 17.99 5.16 21.84
C ALA A 142 16.83 4.37 22.48
N GLU A 143 15.59 4.66 22.11
CA GLU A 143 14.40 3.97 22.60
C GLU A 143 14.27 2.54 22.04
N LEU A 144 14.46 2.39 20.73
CA LEU A 144 14.25 1.14 20.00
C LEU A 144 15.46 0.20 20.03
N GLY A 145 16.57 0.61 20.65
CA GLY A 145 17.83 -0.15 20.66
C GLY A 145 18.62 -0.09 19.34
N GLY A 146 18.22 0.82 18.46
CA GLY A 146 18.81 1.08 17.14
C GLY A 146 17.71 1.47 16.15
N VAL A 147 18.08 2.07 15.02
CA VAL A 147 17.19 2.20 13.84
C VAL A 147 17.89 1.45 12.72
N THR A 148 17.26 0.39 12.24
CA THR A 148 17.79 -0.46 11.17
C THR A 148 17.36 0.02 9.79
N ASP A 149 16.18 0.62 9.70
CA ASP A 149 15.64 1.13 8.44
C ASP A 149 14.76 2.36 8.67
N VAL A 150 14.56 3.14 7.61
CA VAL A 150 13.66 4.28 7.58
C VAL A 150 12.79 4.21 6.34
N ASP A 151 11.49 4.11 6.58
CA ASP A 151 10.48 4.18 5.52
C ASP A 151 9.73 5.50 5.55
N LEU A 152 9.18 5.90 4.42
CA LEU A 152 8.56 7.22 4.25
C LEU A 152 7.32 7.13 3.39
N GLU A 153 6.28 7.81 3.85
CA GLU A 153 5.07 8.06 3.07
C GLU A 153 4.87 9.56 2.95
N VAL A 154 4.43 10.00 1.77
CA VAL A 154 4.01 11.38 1.54
C VAL A 154 2.57 11.38 1.03
N GLY A 155 1.76 12.27 1.59
CA GLY A 155 0.38 12.48 1.18
C GLY A 155 0.28 13.37 -0.07
N ASP A 156 -0.96 13.59 -0.50
CA ASP A 156 -1.25 14.36 -1.70
C ASP A 156 -0.73 15.81 -1.59
N PRO A 157 -0.11 16.37 -2.66
CA PRO A 157 0.37 17.74 -2.66
C PRO A 157 -0.79 18.76 -2.64
N VAL A 158 -0.74 19.68 -1.67
CA VAL A 158 -1.74 20.75 -1.50
C VAL A 158 -1.11 22.11 -1.81
N PRO A 159 -1.61 22.86 -2.82
CA PRO A 159 -1.11 24.21 -3.11
C PRO A 159 -1.43 25.19 -1.97
N THR A 160 -0.44 25.98 -1.56
CA THR A 160 -0.56 27.03 -0.53
C THR A 160 -0.05 28.37 -1.05
N SER A 161 -0.07 29.41 -0.22
CA SER A 161 0.55 30.71 -0.54
C SER A 161 2.07 30.65 -0.62
N ASP A 162 2.68 29.71 0.11
CA ASP A 162 4.12 29.65 0.36
C ASP A 162 4.81 28.55 -0.46
N GLY A 163 4.03 27.73 -1.17
CA GLY A 163 4.51 26.67 -2.03
C GLY A 163 3.48 25.54 -2.17
N ILE A 164 3.96 24.31 -2.25
CA ILE A 164 3.18 23.07 -2.25
C ILE A 164 3.44 22.40 -0.90
N ALA A 165 2.40 22.26 -0.07
CA ALA A 165 2.50 21.56 1.21
C ALA A 165 2.24 20.07 1.00
N LEU A 166 3.07 19.22 1.62
CA LEU A 166 2.93 17.77 1.65
C LEU A 166 2.99 17.29 3.09
N ALA A 167 2.01 16.50 3.47
CA ALA A 167 2.05 15.69 4.68
C ALA A 167 3.08 14.56 4.47
N GLY A 168 3.99 14.34 5.41
CA GLY A 168 4.97 13.27 5.33
C GLY A 168 5.05 12.50 6.65
N THR A 169 5.01 11.18 6.59
CA THR A 169 5.22 10.30 7.75
C THR A 169 6.55 9.59 7.59
N VAL A 170 7.44 9.74 8.58
CA VAL A 170 8.71 8.99 8.66
C VAL A 170 8.52 7.85 9.64
N TYR A 171 8.85 6.64 9.19
CA TYR A 171 8.79 5.43 10.00
C TYR A 171 10.20 4.96 10.35
N TYR A 172 10.57 5.09 11.62
CA TYR A 172 11.82 4.57 12.18
C TYR A 172 11.63 3.11 12.60
N ILE A 173 12.29 2.20 11.91
CA ILE A 173 12.11 0.76 12.08
C ILE A 173 13.33 0.17 12.78
N ALA A 174 13.08 -0.64 13.81
CA ALA A 174 14.07 -1.45 14.51
C ALA A 174 13.57 -2.90 14.59
N GLU A 175 14.46 -3.86 14.88
CA GLU A 175 14.09 -5.28 15.00
C GLU A 175 12.87 -5.48 15.91
N GLY A 176 11.71 -5.78 15.32
CA GLY A 176 10.47 -6.03 16.07
C GLY A 176 9.68 -4.80 16.52
N SER A 177 10.05 -3.57 16.13
CA SER A 177 9.35 -2.36 16.55
C SER A 177 9.47 -1.20 15.57
N GLN A 178 8.54 -0.24 15.64
CA GLN A 178 8.51 0.94 14.78
C GLN A 178 7.98 2.15 15.54
N ARG A 179 8.50 3.32 15.21
CA ARG A 179 7.97 4.62 15.61
C ARG A 179 7.71 5.45 14.37
N SER A 180 6.59 6.14 14.33
CA SER A 180 6.26 7.08 13.25
C SER A 180 6.34 8.50 13.78
N GLU A 181 6.73 9.42 12.90
CA GLU A 181 6.69 10.86 13.16
C GLU A 181 6.06 11.55 11.95
N TYR A 182 5.14 12.48 12.23
CA TYR A 182 4.45 13.25 11.20
C TYR A 182 5.10 14.61 10.99
N PHE A 183 5.23 14.98 9.73
CA PHE A 183 5.84 16.23 9.28
C PHE A 183 4.96 16.90 8.24
N LEU A 184 5.03 18.24 8.20
CA LEU A 184 4.47 19.03 7.12
C LEU A 184 5.63 19.71 6.38
N VAL A 185 5.80 19.37 5.11
CA VAL A 185 6.90 19.88 4.27
C VAL A 185 6.34 20.83 3.23
N THR A 186 6.88 22.04 3.14
CA THR A 186 6.52 23.02 2.11
C THR A 186 7.60 23.09 1.05
N VAL A 187 7.25 22.77 -0.18
CA VAL A 187 8.13 22.72 -1.35
C VAL A 187 7.86 23.89 -2.28
N GLN A 188 8.91 24.48 -2.85
CA GLN A 188 8.83 25.50 -3.89
C GLN A 188 9.38 24.98 -5.21
N GLU A 189 8.75 25.41 -6.30
CA GLU A 189 9.27 25.23 -7.66
C GLU A 189 10.09 26.47 -8.05
N SER A 190 11.37 26.26 -8.37
CA SER A 190 12.26 27.30 -8.91
C SER A 190 12.98 26.77 -10.15
N ASP A 191 12.86 27.51 -11.26
CA ASP A 191 13.49 27.19 -12.55
C ASP A 191 13.25 25.73 -13.04
N GLY A 192 12.07 25.18 -12.74
CA GLY A 192 11.68 23.82 -13.12
C GLY A 192 12.28 22.71 -12.25
N THR A 193 12.84 23.08 -11.09
CA THR A 193 13.28 22.16 -10.04
C THR A 193 12.50 22.40 -8.76
N TYR A 194 12.39 21.37 -7.91
CA TYR A 194 11.67 21.46 -6.66
C TYR A 194 12.64 21.40 -5.48
N CYS A 195 12.47 22.30 -4.51
CA CYS A 195 13.28 22.38 -3.29
C CYS A 195 12.41 22.62 -2.07
N VAL A 196 12.85 22.15 -0.90
CA VAL A 196 12.14 22.35 0.37
C VAL A 196 12.41 23.76 0.88
N SER A 197 11.34 24.51 1.09
CA SER A 197 11.37 25.87 1.63
C SER A 197 11.17 25.91 3.14
N ASP A 198 10.37 24.97 3.67
CA ASP A 198 10.10 24.82 5.09
C ASP A 198 9.75 23.37 5.41
N ALA A 199 10.01 22.96 6.65
CA ALA A 199 9.60 21.68 7.19
C ALA A 199 9.30 21.88 8.67
N VAL A 200 8.10 21.50 9.09
CA VAL A 200 7.65 21.65 10.48
C VAL A 200 7.21 20.31 11.02
N ARG A 201 7.39 20.13 12.33
CA ARG A 201 6.69 19.08 13.08
C ARG A 201 5.45 19.73 13.68
N PRO A 202 4.24 19.40 13.19
CA PRO A 202 3.03 19.88 13.84
C PRO A 202 3.07 19.51 15.31
N GLU A 203 2.79 20.47 16.18
CA GLU A 203 2.58 20.15 17.60
C GLU A 203 1.49 19.09 17.65
N GLU A 204 1.74 17.96 18.32
CA GLU A 204 0.65 17.08 18.73
C GLU A 204 -0.34 17.97 19.45
N GLU A 205 -1.57 18.09 18.93
CA GLU A 205 -2.61 18.86 19.59
C GLU A 205 -2.84 18.20 20.95
N GLU A 206 -2.17 18.68 22.00
CA GLU A 206 -2.49 18.29 23.37
C GLU A 206 -4.00 18.57 23.52
N PRO A 207 -4.82 17.58 23.89
CA PRO A 207 -6.26 17.77 23.98
C PRO A 207 -6.50 18.94 24.92
N SER A 208 -7.01 20.03 24.36
CA SER A 208 -7.11 21.33 25.01
C SER A 208 -7.86 21.17 26.32
N SER A 209 -7.12 21.15 27.43
CA SER A 209 -7.63 20.94 28.79
C SER A 209 -8.53 22.09 29.23
N SER A 210 -9.79 22.04 28.78
CA SER A 210 -10.83 23.01 29.08
C SER A 210 -11.81 22.41 30.09
N GLY A 211 -11.47 22.51 31.38
CA GLY A 211 -12.47 22.58 32.46
C GLY A 211 -12.89 21.27 33.14
N THR A 212 -12.28 21.00 34.31
CA THR A 212 -12.88 20.43 35.54
C THR A 212 -14.17 19.60 35.36
N SER A 213 -14.03 18.28 35.13
CA SER A 213 -15.03 17.24 35.45
C SER A 213 -14.39 15.83 35.38
N GLY A 214 -13.57 15.44 36.37
CA GLY A 214 -12.88 14.12 36.37
C GLY A 214 -11.87 13.93 35.23
N PRO A 215 -10.99 12.91 35.27
CA PRO A 215 -10.26 12.51 34.08
C PRO A 215 -11.26 11.82 33.15
N THR A 216 -11.85 12.58 32.22
CA THR A 216 -12.52 11.99 31.06
C THR A 216 -11.41 11.42 30.20
N ILE A 217 -11.30 10.08 30.17
CA ILE A 217 -10.37 9.38 29.28
C ILE A 217 -10.81 9.68 27.84
N ASP A 218 -9.87 10.06 26.98
CA ASP A 218 -10.15 10.24 25.57
C ASP A 218 -10.49 8.88 24.95
N PRO A 219 -11.67 8.70 24.32
CA PRO A 219 -12.04 7.41 23.74
C PRO A 219 -11.06 6.92 22.67
N GLN A 220 -10.41 7.83 21.93
CA GLN A 220 -9.43 7.44 20.91
C GLN A 220 -8.13 6.93 21.55
N GLU A 221 -7.65 7.61 22.59
CA GLU A 221 -6.52 7.16 23.41
C GLU A 221 -6.79 5.76 23.98
N LEU A 222 -7.97 5.53 24.56
CA LEU A 222 -8.35 4.22 25.11
C LEU A 222 -8.40 3.11 24.04
N ALA A 223 -8.97 3.40 22.87
CA ALA A 223 -8.96 2.45 21.75
C ALA A 223 -7.53 2.12 21.29
N THR A 224 -6.65 3.11 21.31
CA THR A 224 -5.23 2.98 20.93
C THR A 224 -4.46 2.14 21.91
N GLU A 225 -4.60 2.43 23.21
CA GLU A 225 -3.96 1.65 24.27
C GLU A 225 -4.44 0.19 24.25
N PHE A 226 -5.75 -0.03 24.09
CA PHE A 226 -6.33 -1.36 24.00
C PHE A 226 -5.75 -2.17 22.83
N MET A 227 -5.76 -1.63 21.61
CA MET A 227 -5.22 -2.33 20.44
C MET A 227 -3.71 -2.52 20.52
N ARG A 228 -2.97 -1.50 20.98
CA ARG A 228 -1.51 -1.57 21.16
C ARG A 228 -1.13 -2.67 22.15
N ALA A 229 -1.83 -2.77 23.28
CA ALA A 229 -1.58 -3.78 24.29
C ALA A 229 -1.69 -5.21 23.73
N ILE A 230 -2.64 -5.46 22.82
CA ILE A 230 -2.84 -6.79 22.20
C ILE A 230 -1.82 -7.05 21.09
N VAL A 231 -1.71 -6.10 20.16
CA VAL A 231 -1.00 -6.26 18.89
C VAL A 231 0.49 -6.08 19.09
N VAL A 232 0.91 -4.94 19.65
CA VAL A 232 2.31 -4.54 19.76
C VAL A 232 2.95 -5.13 21.02
N ASP A 233 2.31 -4.91 22.19
CA ASP A 233 2.90 -5.32 23.47
C ASP A 233 2.67 -6.80 23.80
N ARG A 234 1.87 -7.50 22.97
CA ARG A 234 1.56 -8.93 23.10
C ARG A 234 1.07 -9.29 24.51
N SER A 235 0.27 -8.41 25.13
CA SER A 235 -0.19 -8.46 26.51
C SER A 235 -1.73 -8.43 26.60
N PRO A 236 -2.42 -9.53 26.26
CA PRO A 236 -3.88 -9.56 26.23
C PRO A 236 -4.53 -9.30 27.60
N GLN A 237 -3.84 -9.60 28.70
CA GLN A 237 -4.36 -9.35 30.05
C GLN A 237 -4.44 -7.86 30.39
N THR A 238 -3.56 -7.04 29.80
CA THR A 238 -3.59 -5.58 29.97
C THR A 238 -4.82 -5.03 29.27
N ALA A 239 -5.01 -5.38 27.99
CA ALA A 239 -6.19 -4.98 27.22
C ALA A 239 -7.51 -5.50 27.82
N ALA A 240 -7.52 -6.70 28.41
CA ALA A 240 -8.68 -7.24 29.09
C ALA A 240 -9.12 -6.41 30.32
N ALA A 241 -8.20 -5.64 30.92
CA ALA A 241 -8.54 -4.75 32.03
C ALA A 241 -9.32 -3.51 31.58
N ASP A 242 -9.23 -3.15 30.30
CA ASP A 242 -9.89 -1.98 29.70
C ASP A 242 -11.27 -2.34 29.11
N GLN A 243 -11.66 -3.62 29.13
CA GLN A 243 -12.94 -4.09 28.61
C GLN A 243 -14.11 -3.73 29.54
N CYS A 244 -15.24 -3.34 28.93
CA CYS A 244 -16.50 -3.22 29.64
C CYS A 244 -16.99 -4.60 30.11
N ASP A 245 -17.77 -4.65 31.19
CA ASP A 245 -18.41 -5.89 31.68
C ASP A 245 -19.29 -6.58 30.60
N THR A 246 -19.79 -5.80 29.65
CA THR A 246 -20.62 -6.24 28.52
C THR A 246 -19.87 -6.22 27.19
N PHE A 247 -18.57 -6.51 27.20
CA PHE A 247 -17.77 -6.57 25.99
C PHE A 247 -18.33 -7.58 24.98
N GLU A 248 -18.34 -7.21 23.69
CA GLU A 248 -18.79 -8.06 22.58
C GLU A 248 -17.71 -8.17 21.49
N GLY A 249 -17.73 -9.28 20.75
CA GLY A 249 -16.80 -9.51 19.62
C GLY A 249 -15.55 -10.31 20.00
N ILE A 250 -14.44 -10.03 19.31
CA ILE A 250 -13.16 -10.73 19.42
C ILE A 250 -12.50 -10.36 20.75
N THR A 251 -12.20 -11.35 21.60
CA THR A 251 -11.49 -11.09 22.85
C THR A 251 -10.00 -10.79 22.64
N PRO A 252 -9.35 -10.04 23.54
CA PRO A 252 -7.90 -9.84 23.53
C PRO A 252 -7.10 -11.14 23.41
N GLU A 253 -7.52 -12.19 24.11
CA GLU A 253 -6.90 -13.51 24.04
C GLU A 253 -7.08 -14.17 22.67
N GLU A 254 -8.26 -14.06 22.05
CA GLU A 254 -8.53 -14.60 20.72
C GLU A 254 -7.71 -13.88 19.64
N LEU A 255 -7.67 -12.54 19.66
CA LEU A 255 -6.85 -11.78 18.71
C LEU A 255 -5.35 -12.08 18.91
N HIS A 256 -4.89 -12.15 20.17
CA HIS A 256 -3.51 -12.50 20.47
C HIS A 256 -3.14 -13.89 19.92
N ALA A 257 -4.02 -14.89 20.12
CA ALA A 257 -3.85 -16.24 19.60
C ALA A 257 -3.85 -16.29 18.07
N ALA A 258 -4.73 -15.53 17.41
CA ALA A 258 -4.76 -15.46 15.95
C ALA A 258 -3.45 -14.90 15.37
N ILE A 259 -2.85 -13.90 16.01
CA ILE A 259 -1.52 -13.39 15.63
C ILE A 259 -0.42 -14.44 15.86
N ASP A 260 -0.47 -15.20 16.96
CA ASP A 260 0.50 -16.28 17.21
C ASP A 260 0.41 -17.38 16.15
N GLU A 261 -0.81 -17.70 15.72
CA GLU A 261 -1.04 -18.69 14.68
C GLU A 261 -0.57 -18.21 13.31
N TRP A 262 -0.87 -16.96 12.97
CA TRP A 262 -0.33 -16.31 11.78
C TRP A 262 1.21 -16.34 11.79
N ALA A 263 1.83 -16.04 12.93
CA ALA A 263 3.29 -16.10 13.10
C ALA A 263 3.83 -17.53 12.93
N SER A 264 3.12 -18.54 13.42
CA SER A 264 3.56 -19.94 13.28
C SER A 264 3.68 -20.39 11.82
N THR A 265 2.92 -19.75 10.92
CA THR A 265 2.93 -20.02 9.47
C THR A 265 3.96 -19.15 8.74
N ASN A 266 4.16 -17.91 9.19
CA ASN A 266 4.90 -16.87 8.46
C ASN A 266 6.28 -16.51 9.05
N GLY A 267 6.68 -17.17 10.15
CA GLY A 267 7.96 -16.98 10.81
C GLY A 267 7.90 -15.93 11.93
N ASP A 268 9.07 -15.45 12.35
CA ASP A 268 9.17 -14.40 13.38
C ASP A 268 8.35 -13.18 12.93
N THR A 269 7.32 -12.84 13.72
CA THR A 269 6.35 -11.80 13.35
C THR A 269 6.59 -10.54 14.15
N THR A 270 6.62 -9.42 13.43
CA THR A 270 6.48 -8.09 14.01
C THR A 270 5.09 -7.56 13.69
N ALA A 271 4.41 -7.03 14.70
CA ALA A 271 3.08 -6.46 14.55
C ALA A 271 3.13 -4.94 14.75
N PHE A 272 2.41 -4.22 13.90
CA PHE A 272 2.33 -2.76 13.89
C PHE A 272 0.88 -2.32 14.00
N LEU A 273 0.65 -1.22 14.72
CA LEU A 273 -0.62 -0.49 14.72
C LEU A 273 -0.40 0.77 13.88
N ASN A 274 -0.86 0.77 12.63
CA ASN A 274 -0.58 1.82 11.66
C ASN A 274 -1.40 3.09 11.94
N GLY A 275 -2.59 2.94 12.53
CA GLY A 275 -3.44 4.07 12.89
C GLY A 275 -4.73 3.64 13.56
N ILE A 276 -5.32 4.58 14.30
CA ILE A 276 -6.69 4.50 14.81
C ILE A 276 -7.41 5.78 14.45
N GLU A 277 -8.45 5.65 13.63
CA GLU A 277 -9.25 6.77 13.14
C GLU A 277 -10.72 6.65 13.57
N PRO A 278 -11.43 7.76 13.81
CA PRO A 278 -12.87 7.73 14.04
C PRO A 278 -13.62 7.04 12.90
N SER A 279 -14.57 6.17 13.24
CA SER A 279 -15.42 5.45 12.29
C SER A 279 -16.87 5.93 12.35
N ASP A 280 -17.51 6.01 11.18
CA ASP A 280 -18.93 6.36 11.04
C ASP A 280 -19.87 5.31 11.65
N ALA A 281 -19.35 4.13 12.03
CA ALA A 281 -20.11 3.03 12.62
C ALA A 281 -20.44 3.23 14.12
N SER A 282 -20.46 4.47 14.60
CA SER A 282 -20.81 4.80 15.98
C SER A 282 -22.31 4.60 16.22
N GLU A 283 -22.68 3.76 17.17
CA GLU A 283 -24.07 3.46 17.51
C GLU A 283 -24.41 3.87 18.96
N GLY A 284 -25.46 4.67 19.11
CA GLY A 284 -26.01 5.04 20.42
C GLY A 284 -25.01 5.80 21.30
N SER A 285 -24.48 5.12 22.32
CA SER A 285 -23.50 5.67 23.27
C SER A 285 -22.06 5.22 22.99
N THR A 286 -21.85 4.41 21.96
CA THR A 286 -20.55 3.81 21.63
C THR A 286 -19.91 4.62 20.51
N THR A 287 -18.67 5.07 20.73
CA THR A 287 -17.85 5.70 19.70
C THR A 287 -17.03 4.61 19.02
N ALA A 288 -17.13 4.51 17.70
CA ALA A 288 -16.40 3.51 16.93
C ALA A 288 -15.11 4.10 16.35
N PHE A 289 -14.06 3.30 16.33
CA PHE A 289 -12.78 3.62 15.70
C PHE A 289 -12.37 2.49 14.76
N ALA A 290 -11.84 2.82 13.59
CA ALA A 290 -11.19 1.88 12.69
C ALA A 290 -9.71 1.81 13.06
N ALA A 291 -9.21 0.62 13.35
CA ALA A 291 -7.81 0.36 13.65
C ALA A 291 -7.19 -0.46 12.53
N GLU A 292 -6.04 0.00 12.03
CA GLU A 292 -5.27 -0.71 11.00
C GLU A 292 -4.06 -1.38 11.62
N VAL A 293 -3.94 -2.69 11.43
CA VAL A 293 -2.89 -3.54 12.00
C VAL A 293 -2.11 -4.20 10.87
N SER A 294 -0.79 -4.04 10.87
CA SER A 294 0.08 -4.74 9.92
C SER A 294 0.87 -5.83 10.62
N LEU A 295 0.84 -7.05 10.08
CA LEU A 295 1.69 -8.15 10.52
C LEU A 295 2.77 -8.41 9.47
N ARG A 296 4.03 -8.34 9.89
CA ARG A 296 5.20 -8.61 9.05
C ARG A 296 5.92 -9.86 9.53
N GLY A 297 5.91 -10.90 8.70
CA GLY A 297 6.69 -12.12 8.88
C GLY A 297 8.00 -12.07 8.09
N GLU A 298 8.64 -13.22 7.89
CA GLU A 298 9.94 -13.29 7.20
C GLU A 298 9.87 -12.93 5.70
N VAL A 299 8.75 -13.25 5.05
CA VAL A 299 8.59 -13.14 3.59
C VAL A 299 7.28 -12.50 3.15
N ILE A 300 6.39 -12.20 4.08
CA ILE A 300 5.05 -11.68 3.81
C ILE A 300 4.71 -10.57 4.81
N GLN A 301 3.97 -9.58 4.33
CA GLN A 301 3.33 -8.55 5.13
C GLN A 301 1.85 -8.53 4.76
N GLU A 302 0.98 -8.53 5.75
CA GLU A 302 -0.47 -8.47 5.58
C GLU A 302 -1.06 -7.40 6.51
N ASP A 303 -2.03 -6.65 6.01
CA ASP A 303 -2.70 -5.58 6.73
C ASP A 303 -4.14 -5.99 7.03
N PHE A 304 -4.59 -5.72 8.25
CA PHE A 304 -5.88 -6.12 8.78
C PHE A 304 -6.60 -4.92 9.38
N THR A 305 -7.88 -4.78 9.09
CA THR A 305 -8.71 -3.72 9.65
C THR A 305 -9.61 -4.26 10.74
N PHE A 306 -9.58 -3.61 11.89
CA PHE A 306 -10.45 -3.87 13.03
C PHE A 306 -11.33 -2.66 13.31
N GLN A 307 -12.44 -2.90 13.98
CA GLN A 307 -13.32 -1.87 14.51
C GLN A 307 -13.39 -1.99 16.03
N VAL A 308 -13.01 -0.92 16.73
CA VAL A 308 -13.01 -0.83 18.19
C VAL A 308 -14.16 0.07 18.62
N GLY A 309 -15.08 -0.46 19.43
CA GLY A 309 -16.16 0.31 20.04
C GLY A 309 -15.81 0.71 21.46
N VAL A 310 -15.84 2.01 21.77
CA VAL A 310 -15.57 2.54 23.12
C VAL A 310 -16.85 3.12 23.73
N GLN A 311 -17.16 2.72 24.96
CA GLN A 311 -18.33 3.18 25.71
C GLN A 311 -17.90 3.78 27.05
N GLY A 312 -17.89 5.11 27.14
CA GLY A 312 -17.44 5.79 28.35
C GLY A 312 -15.93 5.64 28.54
N ASP A 313 -15.52 4.94 29.59
CA ASP A 313 -14.13 4.72 30.01
C ASP A 313 -13.66 3.26 29.82
N CYS A 314 -14.38 2.48 29.01
CA CYS A 314 -14.01 1.09 28.68
C CYS A 314 -14.29 0.77 27.20
N VAL A 315 -13.62 -0.27 26.69
CA VAL A 315 -13.84 -0.82 25.36
C VAL A 315 -15.04 -1.77 25.41
N ALA A 316 -16.06 -1.49 24.61
CA ALA A 316 -17.30 -2.24 24.55
C ALA A 316 -17.31 -3.31 23.45
N SER A 317 -16.54 -3.14 22.37
CA SER A 317 -16.48 -4.16 21.32
C SER A 317 -15.19 -4.14 20.51
N LEU A 318 -14.85 -5.30 19.93
CA LEU A 318 -13.83 -5.46 18.90
C LEU A 318 -14.33 -6.37 17.78
N GLU A 319 -14.36 -5.87 16.56
CA GLU A 319 -14.83 -6.61 15.38
C GLU A 319 -13.86 -6.46 14.19
N GLY A 320 -14.08 -7.20 13.12
CA GLY A 320 -13.25 -7.17 11.92
C GLY A 320 -12.11 -8.19 11.94
N GLY A 321 -11.05 -7.91 11.18
CA GLY A 321 -9.91 -8.81 11.05
C GLY A 321 -10.27 -10.22 10.57
N ASP A 322 -11.36 -10.39 9.81
CA ASP A 322 -11.90 -11.69 9.41
C ASP A 322 -10.85 -12.57 8.72
N GLU A 323 -9.93 -11.96 7.95
CA GLU A 323 -8.84 -12.67 7.27
C GLU A 323 -7.83 -13.25 8.27
N LEU A 324 -7.51 -12.52 9.34
CA LEU A 324 -6.63 -13.00 10.42
C LEU A 324 -7.34 -14.05 11.28
N MET A 325 -8.59 -13.79 11.65
CA MET A 325 -9.38 -14.66 12.53
C MET A 325 -9.80 -15.97 11.84
N GLY A 326 -10.01 -15.91 10.52
CA GLY A 326 -10.34 -17.08 9.70
C GLY A 326 -9.17 -18.04 9.53
N ALA A 327 -7.94 -17.51 9.43
CA ALA A 327 -6.73 -18.33 9.38
C ALA A 327 -6.52 -19.15 10.67
N ALA A 328 -7.04 -18.68 11.80
CA ALA A 328 -6.90 -19.34 13.09
C ALA A 328 -7.83 -20.56 13.33
N SER A 329 -8.70 -20.86 12.36
CA SER A 329 -9.76 -21.87 12.50
C SER A 329 -9.55 -23.13 11.65
N ASP A 330 -8.51 -23.17 10.81
CA ASP A 330 -8.22 -24.25 9.84
C ASP A 330 -7.06 -25.17 10.29
#